data_AF-A0A658NVK6-F1
#
_entry.id   AF-A0A658NVK6-F1
#
_cell.length_a   1.000
_cell.length_b   1.000
_cell.length_c   1.000
_cell.angle_alpha   90.00
_cell.angle_beta   90.00
_cell.angle_gamma   90.00
#
_symmetry.space_group_name_H-M   'P 1'
#
loop_
_entity.id
_entity.type
_entity.pdbx_description
1 polymer ?
#
loop_
_entity_poly.entity_id
_entity_poly.type
_entity_poly.pdbx_seq_one_letter_code
_entity_poly.pdbx_strand_id
1 'polypeptide(L)' 'KINAAWAAALAPHTDRVTVHDLFAAYPDGVIDVAAEQALVRAHDRIVFQFPLFWFSMPPLLKVWFDQVLGYGFVYGPGGD' A
#
# COMPACT_ATOMS: atom_id res chain seq x y z
N LYS A 1 7.95 -14.55 9.19
CA LYS A 1 7.29 -15.83 8.84
C LYS A 1 5.75 -15.71 8.77
N ILE A 2 5.10 -14.89 9.60
CA ILE A 2 3.63 -14.71 9.58
C ILE A 2 3.13 -13.95 8.33
N ASN A 3 3.69 -12.78 8.02
CA ASN A 3 3.22 -11.99 6.87
C ASN A 3 3.35 -12.72 5.53
N ALA A 4 4.47 -13.43 5.33
CA ALA A 4 4.68 -14.26 4.15
C ALA A 4 3.66 -15.42 4.05
N ALA A 5 3.27 -16.01 5.19
CA ALA A 5 2.25 -17.07 5.19
C ALA A 5 0.87 -16.53 4.81
N TRP A 6 0.50 -15.33 5.26
CA TRP A 6 -0.76 -14.69 4.87
C TRP A 6 -0.78 -14.27 3.41
N ALA A 7 0.32 -13.71 2.89
CA ALA A 7 0.46 -13.40 1.47
C ALA A 7 0.33 -14.66 0.60
N ALA A 8 0.98 -15.76 1.00
CA ALA A 8 0.87 -17.05 0.31
C ALA A 8 -0.55 -17.62 0.36
N ALA A 9 -1.27 -17.45 1.46
CA ALA A 9 -2.66 -17.89 1.60
C ALA A 9 -3.63 -17.09 0.72
N LEU A 10 -3.30 -15.84 0.39
CA LEU A 10 -4.10 -14.97 -0.50
C LEU A 10 -3.77 -15.17 -1.98
N ALA A 11 -2.63 -15.76 -2.32
CA ALA A 11 -2.20 -16.00 -3.69
C ALA A 11 -3.19 -16.77 -4.58
N PRO A 12 -4.02 -17.71 -4.09
CA PRO A 12 -5.04 -18.36 -4.91
C PRO A 12 -6.28 -17.50 -5.20
N HIS A 13 -6.47 -16.38 -4.49
CA HIS A 13 -7.68 -15.56 -4.51
C HIS A 13 -7.50 -14.25 -5.29
N THR A 14 -6.77 -14.31 -6.40
CA THR A 14 -6.50 -13.14 -7.26
C THR A 14 -7.73 -12.58 -7.96
N ASP A 15 -8.84 -13.34 -7.98
CA ASP A 15 -10.15 -12.87 -8.47
C ASP A 15 -10.80 -11.83 -7.55
N ARG A 16 -10.35 -11.74 -6.30
CA ARG A 16 -10.94 -10.89 -5.25
C ARG A 16 -9.96 -9.97 -4.56
N VAL A 17 -8.68 -10.35 -4.54
CA VAL A 17 -7.66 -9.66 -3.75
C VAL A 17 -6.42 -9.42 -4.60
N THR A 18 -5.97 -8.17 -4.62
CA THR A 18 -4.67 -7.80 -5.16
C THR A 18 -3.67 -7.73 -4.01
N VAL A 19 -2.66 -8.58 -4.02
CA VAL A 19 -1.54 -8.52 -3.06
C VAL A 19 -0.44 -7.65 -3.67
N HIS A 20 -0.21 -6.49 -3.07
CA HIS A 20 0.83 -5.56 -3.47
C HIS A 20 1.94 -5.51 -2.40
N ASP A 21 3.11 -6.08 -2.72
CA ASP A 21 4.29 -5.99 -1.85
C ASP A 21 5.09 -4.72 -2.18
N LEU A 22 4.98 -3.74 -1.28
CA LEU A 22 5.58 -2.42 -1.44
C LEU A 22 7.11 -2.46 -1.53
N PHE A 23 7.78 -3.35 -0.79
CA PHE A 23 9.25 -3.44 -0.81
C PHE A 23 9.76 -4.15 -2.06
N ALA A 24 8.97 -5.06 -2.63
CA ALA A 24 9.29 -5.69 -3.91
C ALA A 24 9.03 -4.74 -5.10
N ALA A 25 7.97 -3.93 -5.02
CA ALA A 25 7.64 -2.94 -6.05
C ALA A 25 8.64 -1.78 -6.10
N TYR A 26 9.11 -1.32 -4.94
CA TYR A 26 10.02 -0.17 -4.82
C TYR A 26 11.29 -0.53 -4.05
N PRO A 27 12.20 -1.35 -4.64
CA PRO A 27 13.42 -1.79 -3.96
C PRO A 27 14.40 -0.64 -3.68
N ASP A 28 14.31 0.44 -4.45
CA ASP A 28 15.09 1.68 -4.28
C ASP A 28 14.37 2.73 -3.41
N GLY A 29 13.13 2.46 -3.01
CA GLY A 29 12.30 3.34 -2.19
C GLY A 29 11.69 4.53 -2.93
N VAL A 30 11.75 4.57 -4.27
CA VAL A 30 11.17 5.64 -5.08
C VAL A 30 9.76 5.25 -5.50
N ILE A 31 8.74 5.82 -4.84
CA ILE A 31 7.34 5.46 -5.05
C ILE A 31 6.77 6.17 -6.29
N ASP A 32 6.09 5.43 -7.17
CA ASP A 32 5.27 6.00 -8.23
C ASP A 32 3.89 6.40 -7.70
N VAL A 33 3.76 7.66 -7.32
CA VAL A 33 2.52 8.20 -6.74
C VAL A 33 1.31 8.01 -7.66
N ALA A 34 1.47 8.16 -8.98
CA ALA A 34 0.35 8.08 -9.90
C ALA A 34 -0.15 6.63 -10.03
N ALA A 35 0.78 5.66 -10.10
CA ALA A 35 0.44 4.25 -10.12
C ALA A 35 -0.26 3.80 -8.82
N GLU A 36 0.25 4.23 -7.66
CA GLU A 36 -0.35 3.89 -6.36
C GLU A 36 -1.73 4.51 -6.18
N GLN A 37 -1.93 5.77 -6.58
CA GLN A 37 -3.26 6.39 -6.53
C GLN A 37 -4.25 5.71 -7.48
N ALA A 38 -3.81 5.27 -8.66
CA ALA A 38 -4.65 4.49 -9.57
C ALA A 38 -5.02 3.14 -8.95
N LEU A 39 -4.07 2.47 -8.29
CA LEU A 39 -4.31 1.21 -7.58
C LEU A 39 -5.33 1.40 -6.44
N VAL A 40 -5.18 2.45 -5.65
CA VAL A 40 -6.12 2.84 -4.58
C VAL A 40 -7.52 3.05 -5.14
N ARG A 41 -7.67 3.80 -6.24
CA ARG A 41 -8.98 4.05 -6.88
C ARG A 41 -9.62 2.80 -7.49
N ALA A 42 -8.83 1.80 -7.89
CA ALA A 42 -9.33 0.57 -8.48
C ALA A 42 -9.94 -0.41 -7.46
N HIS A 43 -9.82 -0.14 -6.15
CA HIS A 43 -10.24 -1.06 -5.09
C HIS A 43 -11.17 -0.39 -4.08
N ASP A 44 -12.26 -1.08 -3.73
CA ASP A 44 -13.22 -0.59 -2.72
C ASP A 44 -12.69 -0.68 -1.29
N ARG A 45 -11.71 -1.56 -1.04
CA ARG A 45 -11.15 -1.80 0.29
C ARG A 45 -9.65 -2.02 0.22
N ILE A 46 -8.94 -1.33 1.10
CA ILE A 46 -7.49 -1.34 1.19
C ILE A 46 -7.11 -1.86 2.57
N VAL A 47 -6.19 -2.82 2.63
CA VAL A 47 -5.68 -3.41 3.87
C VAL A 47 -4.18 -3.19 3.93
N PHE A 48 -3.72 -2.46 4.95
CA PHE A 48 -2.30 -2.25 5.21
C PHE A 48 -1.78 -3.38 6.10
N GLN A 49 -1.02 -4.30 5.52
CA GLN A 49 -0.37 -5.39 6.24
C GLN A 49 1.11 -5.09 6.46
N PHE A 50 1.52 -4.94 7.71
CA PHE A 50 2.92 -4.69 8.06
C PHE A 50 3.28 -5.31 9.41
N PRO A 51 4.55 -5.70 9.62
CA PRO A 51 5.02 -6.03 10.95
C PRO A 51 5.08 -4.75 11.81
N LEU A 52 4.54 -4.83 13.03
CA LEU A 52 4.59 -3.71 13.97
C LEU A 52 6.04 -3.52 14.44
N PHE A 53 6.65 -2.39 14.10
CA PHE A 53 8.00 -2.03 14.53
C PHE A 53 7.90 -0.78 15.41
N TRP A 54 8.35 -0.88 16.67
CA TRP A 54 8.34 0.23 17.62
C TRP A 54 6.99 0.96 17.72
N PHE A 55 5.90 0.18 17.85
CA PHE A 55 4.52 0.70 17.87
C PHE A 55 4.11 1.48 16.62
N SER A 56 4.83 1.28 15.51
CA SER A 56 4.63 2.01 14.26
C SER A 56 4.83 1.11 13.04
N MET A 57 4.68 1.72 11.87
CA MET A 57 4.84 1.11 10.56
C MET A 57 6.31 1.16 10.07
N PRO A 58 6.68 0.32 9.09
CA PRO A 58 7.98 0.42 8.41
C PRO A 58 8.19 1.78 7.71
N PRO A 59 9.43 2.26 7.56
CA PRO A 59 9.73 3.56 6.97
C PRO A 59 9.16 3.76 5.57
N LEU A 60 9.26 2.74 4.70
CA LEU A 60 8.75 2.82 3.33
C LEU A 60 7.23 3.01 3.29
N LEU A 61 6.50 2.34 4.20
CA LEU A 61 5.05 2.52 4.31
C LEU A 61 4.70 3.93 4.80
N LYS A 62 5.51 4.52 5.68
CA LYS A 62 5.32 5.92 6.10
C LYS A 62 5.49 6.90 4.94
N VAL A 63 6.52 6.69 4.11
CA VAL A 63 6.75 7.50 2.90
C VAL A 63 5.59 7.34 1.92
N TRP A 64 5.08 6.11 1.75
CA TRP A 64 3.89 5.86 0.92
C TRP A 64 2.68 6.66 1.40
N PHE A 65 2.39 6.67 2.71
CA PHE A 65 1.28 7.47 3.24
C PHE A 65 1.47 8.97 2.96
N ASP A 66 2.69 9.49 3.14
CA ASP A 66 2.97 10.92 2.96
C ASP A 66 2.87 11.36 1.49
N GLN A 67 3.25 10.50 0.55
CA GLN A 67 3.28 10.83 -0.88
C GLN A 67 1.99 10.47 -1.61
N VAL A 68 1.43 9.29 -1.33
CA VAL A 68 0.27 8.76 -2.06
C VAL A 68 -1.02 9.39 -1.55
N LEU A 69 -1.21 9.47 -0.23
CA LEU A 69 -2.39 10.11 0.36
C LEU A 69 -2.21 11.62 0.52
N GLY A 70 -1.60 12.27 -0.48
CA GLY A 70 -1.25 13.67 -0.44
C GLY A 70 -2.39 14.65 -0.74
N TYR A 71 -2.03 15.93 -0.72
CA TYR A 71 -2.91 17.06 -1.04
C TYR A 71 -3.45 16.97 -2.46
N GLY A 72 -4.77 17.13 -2.63
CA GLY A 72 -5.48 17.00 -3.91
C GLY A 72 -5.93 15.58 -4.24
N PHE A 73 -5.62 14.58 -3.40
CA PHE A 73 -6.15 13.22 -3.53
C PHE A 73 -7.07 12.86 -2.37
N VAL A 74 -6.56 12.88 -1.13
CA VAL A 74 -7.35 12.52 0.06
C VAL A 74 -7.79 13.74 0.86
N TYR A 75 -7.13 14.89 0.68
CA TYR A 75 -7.49 16.12 1.39
C TYR A 75 -7.11 17.38 0.59
N GLY A 76 -7.79 18.49 0.87
CA GLY A 76 -7.66 19.75 0.12
C GLY A 76 -8.77 19.97 -0.89
N PRO A 77 -8.84 21.16 -1.54
CA PRO A 77 -9.85 21.45 -2.55
C PRO A 77 -9.72 20.50 -3.75
N GLY A 78 -10.75 19.70 -4.03
CA GLY A 78 -10.76 18.72 -5.12
C GLY A 78 -10.28 17.32 -4.76
N GLY A 79 -10.05 17.03 -3.47
CA GLY A 79 -9.99 15.63 -3.01
C GLY A 79 -11.38 15.00 -3.10
N ASP A 80 -11.45 13.81 -3.69
CA ASP A 80 -12.68 13.01 -3.78
C ASP A 80 -13.06 12.39 -2.42
#